data_AF-A0A3Q0JM44-F1
#
_entry.id   AF-A0A3Q0JM44-F1
#
_cell.length_a   1.000
_cell.length_b   1.000
_cell.length_c   1.000
_cell.angle_alpha   90.00
_cell.angle_beta   90.00
_cell.angle_gamma   90.00
#
_symmetry.space_group_name_H-M   'P 1'
#
loop_
_entity.id
_entity.type
_entity.pdbx_description
1 polymer ?
#
loop_
_entity_poly.entity_id
_entity_poly.type
_entity_poly.pdbx_seq_one_letter_code
_entity_poly.pdbx_strand_id
1 'polypeptide(L)' 'MKKKVLLMGKSGSGKTSMRSIIFANYIARDTKRLGATIEVEHSHVRFLGNLVLNLWDCGG' A
#
# COMPACT_ATOMS: atom_id res chain seq x y z
N MET A 1 10.44 0.24 -16.41
CA MET A 1 10.98 -0.81 -15.50
C MET A 1 9.91 -1.18 -14.48
N LYS A 2 9.60 -2.47 -14.28
CA LYS A 2 8.63 -2.92 -13.28
C LYS A 2 9.37 -3.45 -12.05
N LYS A 3 8.93 -3.08 -10.84
CA LYS A 3 9.50 -3.56 -9.57
C LYS A 3 8.39 -4.05 -8.66
N LYS A 4 8.54 -5.26 -8.12
CA LYS A 4 7.64 -5.82 -7.10
C LYS A 4 8.11 -5.35 -5.72
N VAL A 5 7.18 -4.87 -4.91
CA VAL A 5 7.43 -4.45 -3.53
C VAL A 5 6.44 -5.18 -2.63
N LEU A 6 6.95 -5.98 -1.70
CA LEU A 6 6.14 -6.66 -0.69
C LEU A 6 6.01 -5.76 0.53
N LEU A 7 4.78 -5.41 0.89
CA LEU A 7 4.47 -4.69 2.11
C LEU A 7 3.90 -5.67 3.12
N MET A 8 4.77 -6.16 4.00
CA MET A 8 4.47 -7.20 4.99
C MET A 8 4.67 -6.71 6.41
N GLY A 9 4.04 -7.41 7.35
CA GLY A 9 4.06 -7.08 8.78
C GLY A 9 2.75 -7.51 9.45
N LYS A 10 2.77 -7.61 10.79
CA LYS A 10 1.62 -8.05 11.59
C LYS A 10 0.37 -7.19 11.36
N SER A 11 -0.81 -7.75 11.59
CA SER A 11 -2.08 -7.04 11.65
C SER A 11 -1.99 -5.78 12.52
N GLY A 12 -2.55 -4.67 12.02
CA GLY A 12 -2.54 -3.38 12.71
C GLY A 12 -1.21 -2.61 12.66
N SER A 13 -0.15 -3.11 12.01
CA SER A 13 1.13 -2.37 11.90
C SER A 13 1.12 -1.15 10.97
N GLY A 14 -0.03 -0.83 10.35
CA GLY A 14 -0.20 0.38 9.53
C GLY A 14 0.26 0.28 8.08
N LYS A 15 0.37 -0.94 7.53
CA LYS A 15 0.78 -1.20 6.13
C LYS A 15 -0.06 -0.43 5.12
N THR A 16 -1.36 -0.69 5.13
CA THR A 16 -2.33 -0.07 4.24
C THR A 16 -2.42 1.43 4.48
N SER A 17 -2.35 1.88 5.74
CA SER A 17 -2.28 3.31 6.07
C SER A 17 -1.10 4.00 5.38
N MET A 18 0.10 3.40 5.40
CA MET A 18 1.28 3.95 4.73
C MET A 18 1.10 4.01 3.21
N ARG A 19 0.61 2.93 2.59
CA ARG A 19 0.32 2.89 1.16
C ARG A 19 -0.68 3.98 0.76
N SER A 20 -1.78 4.12 1.51
CA SER A 20 -2.84 5.08 1.21
C SER A 20 -2.37 6.53 1.36
N ILE A 21 -1.54 6.83 2.36
CA ILE A 21 -0.98 8.18 2.55
C ILE A 21 -0.05 8.55 1.39
N ILE A 22 0.90 7.67 1.05
CA ILE A 22 1.95 7.99 0.07
C ILE A 22 1.44 7.95 -1.37
N PHE A 23 0.55 7.00 -1.69
CA PHE A 23 0.18 6.69 -3.08
C PHE A 23 -1.30 6.89 -3.41
N ALA A 24 -2.16 7.21 -2.44
CA ALA A 24 -3.60 7.42 -2.65
C ALA A 24 -4.13 8.72 -2.06
N ASN A 25 -3.25 9.65 -1.66
CA ASN A 25 -3.59 10.98 -1.14
C ASN A 25 -4.48 10.98 0.11
N TYR A 26 -4.39 9.94 0.95
CA TYR A 26 -5.07 9.95 2.24
C TYR A 26 -4.33 10.87 3.21
N ILE A 27 -5.07 11.68 3.96
CA ILE A 27 -4.52 12.29 5.18
C ILE A 27 -4.49 11.26 6.32
N ALA A 28 -3.61 11.44 7.29
CA ALA A 28 -3.44 10.48 8.40
C ALA A 28 -4.76 10.16 9.12
N ARG A 29 -5.65 11.15 9.28
CA ARG A 29 -6.97 10.96 9.91
C ARG A 29 -7.86 9.96 9.19
N ASP A 30 -7.82 9.93 7.85
CA ASP A 30 -8.69 9.08 7.04
C ASP A 30 -8.30 7.61 7.12
N THR A 31 -7.03 7.32 7.45
CA THR A 31 -6.55 5.94 7.62
C THR A 31 -7.28 5.17 8.74
N LYS A 32 -7.93 5.86 9.68
CA LYS A 32 -8.75 5.24 10.73
C LYS A 32 -9.98 4.49 10.19
N ARG A 33 -10.39 4.79 8.95
CA ARG A 33 -11.54 4.16 8.28
C ARG A 33 -11.14 2.93 7.46
N LEU A 34 -9.83 2.66 7.31
CA LEU A 34 -9.34 1.52 6.55
C LEU A 34 -9.63 0.23 7.32
N GLY A 35 -10.19 -0.76 6.61
CA GLY A 35 -10.40 -2.10 7.12
C GLY A 35 -9.13 -2.94 7.11
N ALA A 36 -9.23 -4.16 7.64
CA ALA A 36 -8.16 -5.14 7.51
C ALA A 36 -8.01 -5.59 6.05
N THR A 37 -6.77 -5.64 5.57
CA THR A 37 -6.45 -6.19 4.24
C THR A 37 -6.62 -7.70 4.26
N ILE A 38 -7.47 -8.21 3.37
CA ILE A 38 -7.68 -9.64 3.19
C ILE A 38 -6.70 -10.15 2.15
N GLU A 39 -5.96 -11.22 2.47
CA GLU A 39 -4.96 -11.84 1.60
C GLU A 39 -3.91 -10.85 1.05
N VAL A 40 -4.00 -10.41 -0.20
CA VAL A 40 -3.08 -9.46 -0.82
C VAL A 40 -3.87 -8.43 -1.64
N GLU A 41 -3.75 -7.16 -1.28
CA GLU A 41 -4.24 -6.06 -2.11
C GLU A 41 -3.14 -5.56 -3.05
N HIS A 42 -3.44 -5.51 -4.34
CA HIS A 42 -2.48 -5.08 -5.36
C HIS A 42 -2.67 -3.61 -5.73
N SER A 43 -1.56 -2.89 -5.91
CA SER A 43 -1.58 -1.53 -6.47
C SER A 43 -0.43 -1.33 -7.46
N HIS A 44 -0.73 -0.69 -8.57
CA HIS A 44 0.23 -0.39 -9.63
C HIS A 44 0.44 1.12 -9.70
N VAL A 45 1.60 1.59 -9.26
CA VAL A 45 1.91 3.02 -9.21
C VAL A 45 2.99 3.34 -10.23
N ARG A 46 2.71 4.28 -11.13
CA ARG A 46 3.74 4.87 -11.99
C ARG A 46 4.50 5.92 -11.18
N PHE A 47 5.79 5.74 -11.04
CA PHE A 47 6.67 6.60 -10.25
C PHE A 47 7.80 7.12 -11.16
N LEU A 48 8.07 8.43 -11.10
CA LEU A 48 9.14 9.07 -11.88
C LEU A 48 9.12 8.71 -13.38
N GLY A 49 7.92 8.66 -13.99
CA GLY A 49 7.72 8.43 -15.42
C GLY A 49 7.75 6.95 -15.85
N ASN A 50 8.92 6.31 -15.86
CA ASN A 50 9.12 4.98 -16.47
C ASN A 50 9.21 3.81 -15.47
N LEU A 51 9.28 4.09 -14.17
CA LEU A 51 9.25 3.06 -13.12
C LEU A 51 7.79 2.77 -12.75
N VAL A 52 7.46 1.47 -12.65
CA VAL A 52 6.17 1.01 -12.14
C VAL A 52 6.44 0.18 -10.90
N LEU A 53 5.90 0.63 -9.77
CA LEU A 53 5.90 -0.09 -8.51
C LEU A 53 4.64 -0.94 -8.44
N ASN A 54 4.82 -2.25 -8.36
CA ASN A 54 3.76 -3.21 -8.08
C ASN A 54 3.77 -3.46 -6.57
N LEU A 55 2.98 -2.70 -5.84
CA LEU A 55 2.82 -2.81 -4.40
C LEU A 55 1.90 -3.99 -4.09
N TRP A 56 2.36 -4.89 -3.24
CA TRP A 56 1.62 -6.05 -2.75
C TRP A 56 1.44 -5.83 -1.25
N ASP A 57 0.30 -5.26 -0.87
CA ASP A 57 -0.09 -5.03 0.52
C ASP A 57 -0.67 -6.32 1.08
N CYS A 58 0.16 -7.06 1.81
CA CYS A 58 -0.20 -8.39 2.32
C CYS A 58 -0.96 -8.24 3.64
N GLY A 59 -2.16 -8.79 3.72
CA GLY A 59 -2.83 -9.07 4.99
C GLY A 59 -1.91 -9.84 5.94
N GLY A 60 -2.01 -9.55 7.23
CA GLY A 60 -1.17 -10.17 8.27
C GLY A 60 -1.79 -10.03 9.64
#